data_AF-A0A5C8VVW9-F1
#
_entry.id   AF-A0A5C8VVW9-F1
#
_cell.length_a   1.000
_cell.length_b   1.000
_cell.length_c   1.000
_cell.angle_alpha   90.00
_cell.angle_beta   90.00
_cell.angle_gamma   90.00
#
_symmetry.space_group_name_H-M   'P 1'
#
loop_
_entity.id
_entity.type
_entity.pdbx_description
1 polymer ?
#
loop_
_entity_poly.entity_id
_entity_poly.type
_entity_poly.pdbx_seq_one_letter_code
_entity_poly.pdbx_strand_id
1 'polypeptide(L)'
;MSGPADPPPDEAAFVAALDRVTAAHPGMMPLEAGLLAALSLGLPGDSRAFARTFAVEHALVLRALSGLEEAGHVAVTARDARTQRTRYGAAA
;
A
#
# COMPACT_ATOMS: atom_id res chain seq x y z
N MET A 1 21.91 13.51 -13.68
CA MET A 1 21.36 12.54 -14.63
C MET A 1 20.44 11.62 -13.86
N SER A 2 19.12 11.75 -13.99
CA SER A 2 18.21 10.75 -13.44
C SER A 2 18.28 9.51 -14.34
N GLY A 3 18.75 8.39 -13.78
CA GLY A 3 18.66 7.09 -14.45
C GLY A 3 17.20 6.72 -14.72
N PRO A 4 16.94 5.75 -15.61
CA PRO A 4 15.58 5.27 -15.81
C PRO A 4 15.03 4.80 -14.46
N ALA A 5 13.85 5.29 -14.10
CA ALA A 5 13.10 4.72 -12.98
C ALA A 5 12.98 3.21 -13.24
N ASP A 6 13.24 2.39 -12.23
CA ASP A 6 13.02 0.95 -12.34
C ASP A 6 11.62 0.70 -12.92
N PRO A 7 11.47 -0.28 -13.83
CA PRO A 7 10.16 -0.63 -14.33
C PRO A 7 9.25 -0.95 -13.14
N PRO A 8 7.97 -0.55 -13.18
CA PRO A 8 7.04 -0.89 -12.13
C PRO A 8 7.09 -2.41 -11.90
N PRO A 9 7.00 -2.87 -10.64
CA PRO A 9 7.00 -4.30 -10.36
C PRO A 9 5.92 -4.98 -11.21
N ASP A 10 6.29 -6.07 -11.87
CA ASP A 10 5.35 -6.87 -12.63
C ASP A 10 4.41 -7.65 -11.69
N GLU A 11 3.36 -8.24 -12.26
CA GLU A 11 2.34 -8.96 -11.49
C GLU A 11 2.93 -10.08 -10.63
N ALA A 12 3.94 -10.81 -11.14
CA ALA A 12 4.60 -11.88 -10.41
C ALA A 12 5.35 -11.36 -9.18
N ALA A 13 6.03 -10.22 -9.30
CA ALA A 13 6.67 -9.55 -8.17
C ALA A 13 5.65 -9.13 -7.11
N PHE A 14 4.48 -8.63 -7.51
CA PHE A 14 3.39 -8.31 -6.59
C PHE A 14 2.85 -9.53 -5.85
N VAL A 15 2.55 -10.62 -6.56
CA VAL A 15 2.07 -11.87 -5.93
C VAL A 15 3.11 -12.42 -4.94
N ALA A 16 4.39 -12.45 -5.31
CA ALA A 16 5.44 -12.91 -4.42
C ALA A 16 5.62 -12.00 -3.18
N ALA A 17 5.43 -10.68 -3.32
CA ALA A 17 5.42 -9.76 -2.20
C ALA A 17 4.21 -9.98 -1.28
N LEU A 18 3.03 -10.18 -1.87
CA LEU A 18 1.80 -10.47 -1.13
C LEU A 18 1.93 -11.76 -0.32
N ASP A 19 2.41 -12.84 -0.93
CA ASP A 19 2.62 -14.12 -0.25
C ASP A 19 3.57 -13.98 0.95
N ARG A 20 4.65 -13.21 0.82
CA ARG A 20 5.58 -12.93 1.92
C ARG A 20 4.90 -12.18 3.07
N VAL A 21 4.09 -11.16 2.76
CA VAL A 21 3.38 -10.38 3.78
C VAL A 21 2.33 -11.25 4.48
N THR A 22 1.53 -12.01 3.73
CA THR A 22 0.50 -12.90 4.30
C THR A 22 1.11 -14.00 5.17
N ALA A 23 2.26 -14.56 4.77
CA ALA A 23 2.98 -15.55 5.56
C ALA A 23 3.55 -14.97 6.86
N ALA A 24 4.02 -13.72 6.84
CA ALA A 24 4.55 -13.02 8.02
C ALA A 24 3.46 -12.57 9.00
N HIS A 25 2.24 -12.32 8.51
CA HIS A 25 1.12 -11.83 9.30
C HIS A 25 -0.14 -12.71 9.12
N PRO A 26 -0.18 -13.91 9.73
CA PRO A 26 -1.36 -14.77 9.68
C PRO A 26 -2.60 -14.04 10.20
N GLY A 27 -3.66 -14.00 9.41
CA GLY A 27 -4.93 -13.35 9.76
C GLY A 27 -5.02 -11.86 9.39
N MET A 28 -3.98 -11.27 8.79
CA MET A 28 -4.07 -9.93 8.19
C MET A 28 -5.08 -9.90 7.04
N MET A 29 -5.84 -8.81 6.93
CA MET A 29 -6.83 -8.68 5.86
C MET A 29 -6.12 -8.61 4.49
N PRO A 30 -6.67 -9.23 3.43
CA PRO A 30 -6.01 -9.26 2.11
C PRO A 30 -5.67 -7.87 1.55
N LEU A 31 -6.52 -6.87 1.77
CA LEU A 31 -6.29 -5.51 1.30
C LEU A 31 -5.15 -4.81 2.04
N GLU A 32 -5.01 -5.08 3.34
CA GLU A 32 -3.89 -4.57 4.16
C GLU A 32 -2.58 -5.20 3.69
N ALA A 33 -2.57 -6.52 3.48
CA ALA A 33 -1.42 -7.24 2.96
C ALA A 33 -1.00 -6.72 1.57
N GLY A 34 -1.97 -6.43 0.69
CA GLY A 34 -1.72 -5.81 -0.61
C GLY A 34 -1.10 -4.41 -0.54
N LEU A 35 -1.53 -3.59 0.42
CA LEU A 35 -0.96 -2.25 0.64
C LEU A 35 0.50 -2.33 1.11
N LEU A 36 0.82 -3.25 2.02
CA LEU A 36 2.18 -3.49 2.49
C LEU A 36 3.06 -4.10 1.39
N ALA A 37 2.53 -5.05 0.61
CA ALA A 37 3.22 -5.64 -0.53
C ALA A 37 3.59 -4.56 -1.55
N ALA A 38 2.65 -3.66 -1.88
CA ALA A 38 2.91 -2.54 -2.78
C ALA A 38 4.03 -1.62 -2.26
N LEU A 39 4.00 -1.24 -0.98
CA LEU A 39 5.06 -0.44 -0.37
C LEU A 39 6.42 -1.15 -0.40
N SER A 40 6.45 -2.47 -0.13
CA SER A 40 7.68 -3.27 -0.14
C SER A 40 8.35 -3.32 -1.52
N LEU A 41 7.57 -3.11 -2.58
CA LEU A 41 8.03 -3.05 -3.96
C LEU A 41 8.35 -1.61 -4.42
N GLY A 42 8.33 -0.64 -3.50
CA GLY A 42 8.62 0.77 -3.79
C GLY A 42 7.48 1.51 -4.51
N LEU A 43 6.29 0.94 -4.61
CA LEU A 43 5.13 1.66 -5.13
C LEU A 43 4.83 2.85 -4.19
N PRO A 44 4.49 4.04 -4.75
CA PRO A 44 4.19 5.19 -3.92
C PRO A 44 3.01 4.89 -2.99
N GLY A 45 3.19 5.15 -1.69
CA GLY A 45 2.12 5.05 -0.70
C GLY A 45 1.09 6.16 -0.89
N ASP A 46 0.19 5.96 -1.84
CA ASP A 46 -0.89 6.87 -2.21
C ASP A 46 -2.20 6.11 -2.38
N SER A 47 -3.16 6.41 -1.50
CA SER A 47 -4.43 5.68 -1.44
C SER A 47 -5.24 5.72 -2.75
N ARG A 48 -5.14 6.82 -3.52
CA ARG A 48 -5.88 6.98 -4.79
C ARG A 48 -5.19 6.24 -5.92
N ALA A 49 -3.85 6.26 -5.94
CA ALA A 49 -3.08 5.50 -6.90
C ALA A 49 -3.32 4.00 -6.72
N PHE A 50 -3.24 3.50 -5.48
CA PHE A 50 -3.51 2.10 -5.17
C PHE A 50 -4.91 1.67 -5.59
N ALA A 51 -5.95 2.40 -5.14
CA ALA A 51 -7.35 2.15 -5.50
C ALA A 51 -7.54 2.01 -7.02
N ARG A 52 -6.94 2.92 -7.80
CA ARG A 52 -7.03 2.91 -9.26
C ARG A 52 -6.27 1.74 -9.88
N THR A 53 -5.04 1.47 -9.44
CA THR A 53 -4.20 0.39 -10.00
C THR A 53 -4.82 -0.97 -9.79
N PHE A 54 -5.39 -1.22 -8.60
CA PHE A 54 -5.95 -2.52 -8.25
C PHE A 54 -7.48 -2.58 -8.44
N ALA A 55 -8.09 -1.54 -9.02
CA ALA A 55 -9.54 -1.44 -9.21
C ALA A 55 -10.35 -1.71 -7.93
N VAL A 56 -9.90 -1.15 -6.80
CA VAL A 56 -10.55 -1.26 -5.48
C VAL A 56 -11.18 0.09 -5.11
N GLU A 57 -12.33 0.03 -4.44
CA GLU A 57 -12.98 1.23 -3.91
C GLU A 57 -12.07 2.01 -2.94
N HIS A 58 -11.95 3.32 -3.14
CA HIS A 58 -11.06 4.18 -2.33
C HIS A 58 -11.42 4.14 -0.84
N ALA A 59 -12.71 4.02 -0.51
CA ALA A 59 -13.17 3.91 0.88
C ALA A 59 -12.64 2.64 1.58
N LEU A 60 -12.52 1.52 0.87
CA LEU A 60 -11.96 0.28 1.41
C LEU A 60 -10.46 0.43 1.66
N VAL A 61 -9.76 1.10 0.74
CA VAL A 61 -8.34 1.43 0.90
C VAL A 61 -8.12 2.31 2.13
N LEU A 62 -8.96 3.32 2.35
CA LEU A 62 -8.87 4.17 3.54
C LEU A 62 -9.12 3.39 4.84
N ARG A 63 -10.10 2.49 4.85
CA ARG A 63 -10.35 1.62 6.00
C ARG A 63 -9.15 0.73 6.32
N ALA A 64 -8.56 0.10 5.32
CA ALA A 64 -7.37 -0.73 5.49
C ALA A 64 -6.16 0.09 5.96
N LEU A 65 -5.98 1.30 5.42
CA LEU A 65 -4.92 2.21 5.89
C LEU A 65 -5.10 2.63 7.34
N SER A 66 -6.33 2.91 7.78
CA SER A 66 -6.60 3.16 9.21
C SER A 66 -6.19 1.97 10.08
N GLY A 67 -6.55 0.75 9.70
CA GLY A 67 -6.17 -0.46 10.44
C GLY A 67 -4.65 -0.66 10.49
N LEU A 68 -3.96 -0.47 9.37
CA LEU A 68 -2.49 -0.56 9.30
C LEU A 68 -1.78 0.51 10.11
N GLU A 69 -2.30 1.74 10.14
CA GLU A 69 -1.76 2.84 10.94
C GLU A 69 -1.94 2.58 12.44
N GLU A 70 -3.13 2.14 12.84
CA GLU A 70 -3.43 1.75 14.23
C GLU A 70 -2.55 0.58 14.70
N ALA A 71 -2.28 -0.38 13.81
CA ALA A 71 -1.38 -1.51 14.08
C ALA A 71 0.12 -1.14 14.01
N GLY A 72 0.46 0.10 13.62
CA GLY A 72 1.84 0.57 13.54
C GLY A 72 2.65 0.00 12.37
N HIS A 73 1.99 -0.52 11.33
CA HIS A 73 2.67 -1.03 10.13
C HIS A 73 3.01 0.08 9.12
N VAL A 74 2.20 1.14 9.09
CA VAL A 74 2.41 2.30 8.22
C VAL A 74 2.27 3.59 9.02
N ALA A 75 2.89 4.65 8.52
CA ALA A 75 2.68 6.01 9.01
C ALA A 75 1.99 6.85 7.93
N VAL A 76 0.87 7.50 8.26
CA VAL A 76 0.27 8.50 7.38
C VAL A 76 1.09 9.79 7.45
N THR A 77 1.53 10.26 6.28
CA THR A 77 2.39 11.45 6.17
C THR A 77 1.64 12.68 5.67
N ALA A 78 0.52 12.49 4.98
CA ALA A 78 -0.39 13.57 4.59
C ALA A 78 -1.79 13.05 4.30
N ARG A 79 -2.80 13.89 4.54
CA ARG A 79 -4.19 13.63 4.15
C ARG A 79 -4.82 14.88 3.57
N ASP A 80 -5.38 14.77 2.37
CA ASP A 80 -6.17 15.82 1.74
C ASP A 80 -7.59 15.84 2.32
N ALA A 81 -8.00 16.94 2.95
CA ALA A 81 -9.28 17.04 3.67
C ALA A 81 -10.53 16.98 2.78
N ARG A 82 -10.41 17.30 1.48
CA ARG A 82 -11.56 17.31 0.55
C ARG A 82 -11.78 15.96 -0.10
N THR A 83 -10.69 15.29 -0.47
CA THR A 83 -10.71 14.07 -1.29
C THR A 83 -10.38 12.81 -0.50
N GLN A 84 -9.96 12.96 0.76
CA GLN A 84 -9.42 11.93 1.65
C GLN A 84 -8.19 11.21 1.07
N ARG A 85 -7.58 11.73 0.00
CA ARG A 85 -6.34 11.16 -0.56
C ARG A 85 -5.28 11.15 0.54
N THR A 86 -4.77 9.96 0.84
CA THR A 86 -3.85 9.74 1.95
C THR A 86 -2.50 9.30 1.39
N ARG A 87 -1.44 9.98 1.82
CA ARG A 87 -0.05 9.59 1.60
C ARG A 87 0.44 8.84 2.84
N TYR A 88 1.15 7.75 2.62
CA TYR A 88 1.63 6.89 3.69
C TYR A 88 2.98 6.29 3.32
N GLY A 89 3.72 5.81 4.32
CA GLY A 89 4.96 5.06 4.16
C GLY A 89 5.03 3.94 5.19
N ALA A 90 6.05 3.09 5.09
CA ALA A 90 6.34 2.12 6.15
C ALA A 90 6.57 2.85 7.48
N ALA A 91 6.10 2.28 8.58
CA ALA A 91 6.45 2.76 9.91
C ALA A 91 7.96 2.62 10.15
N ALA A 92 8.53 3.53 10.93
CA ALA A 92 9.95 3.56 11.30
C ALA A 92 10.28 2.54 12.40
#